data_AF-A0A2V9V3A7-F1
#
_entry.id   AF-A0A2V9V3A7-F1
#
_cell.length_a   1.000
_cell.length_b   1.000
_cell.length_c   1.000
_cell.angle_alpha   90.00
_cell.angle_beta   90.00
_cell.angle_gamma   90.00
#
_symmetry.space_group_name_H-M   'P 1'
#
loop_
_entity.id
_entity.type
_entity.pdbx_description
1 polymer ?
#
loop_
_entity_poly.entity_id
_entity_poly.type
_entity_poly.pdbx_seq_one_letter_code
_entity_poly.pdbx_strand_id
1 'polypeptide(L)'
;MDSYHRQLHRREQPDGRDCQFCARVDPNFSHRAPIDRWVQGSIDDSAAAHLSENGHVFHLMFEMAKKRAQRTLEDLPLPKSA
;
A
#
# COMPACT_ATOMS: atom_id res chain seq x y z
N MET A 1 -20.18 40.25 25.26
CA MET A 1 -18.78 40.20 24.76
C MET A 1 -18.53 38.75 24.40
N ASP A 2 -19.03 38.39 23.22
CA ASP A 2 -19.12 37.01 22.79
C ASP A 2 -18.06 36.78 21.74
N SER A 3 -17.10 35.89 22.03
CA SER A 3 -16.38 35.07 21.03
C SER A 3 -15.30 34.22 21.72
N TYR A 4 -15.72 33.23 22.52
CA TYR A 4 -14.83 32.13 22.93
C TYR A 4 -14.89 30.96 21.92
N HIS A 5 -14.90 31.25 20.62
CA HIS A 5 -14.80 30.20 19.63
C HIS A 5 -13.36 29.69 19.60
N ARG A 6 -13.11 28.61 20.35
CA ARG A 6 -11.91 27.79 20.20
C ARG A 6 -11.78 27.45 18.72
N GLN A 7 -10.76 27.99 18.06
CA GLN A 7 -10.41 27.56 16.71
C GLN A 7 -10.23 26.05 16.77
N LEU A 8 -11.14 25.32 16.11
CA LEU A 8 -10.92 23.91 15.81
C LEU A 8 -9.70 23.92 14.90
N HIS A 9 -8.51 23.67 15.48
CA HIS A 9 -7.35 23.28 14.71
C HIS A 9 -7.86 22.18 13.80
N ARG A 10 -7.96 22.48 12.50
CA ARG A 10 -8.35 21.54 11.46
C ARG A 10 -7.37 20.40 11.64
N ARG A 11 -7.78 19.33 12.33
CA ARG A 11 -6.99 18.11 12.40
C ARG A 11 -6.74 17.78 10.95
N GLU A 12 -5.47 17.77 10.58
CA GLU A 12 -4.97 17.19 9.35
C GLU A 12 -5.52 15.76 9.35
N GLN A 13 -6.74 15.57 8.82
CA GLN A 13 -7.24 14.25 8.59
C GLN A 13 -6.23 13.66 7.62
N PRO A 14 -5.56 12.54 7.96
CA PRO A 14 -4.69 11.90 7.02
C PRO A 14 -5.51 11.70 5.74
N ASP A 15 -5.03 12.29 4.66
CA ASP A 15 -5.55 12.11 3.32
C ASP A 15 -5.22 10.69 2.87
N GLY A 16 -5.87 9.72 3.52
CA GLY A 16 -5.74 8.31 3.21
C GLY A 16 -6.21 8.08 1.79
N ARG A 17 -5.30 7.61 0.94
CA ARG A 17 -5.64 7.15 -0.42
C ARG A 17 -5.45 5.65 -0.51
N ASP A 18 -6.15 5.01 -1.44
CA ASP A 18 -5.89 3.60 -1.73
C ASP A 18 -4.46 3.40 -2.27
N CYS A 19 -3.76 2.38 -1.75
CA CYS A 19 -2.46 1.95 -2.24
C CYS A 19 -2.59 1.40 -3.67
N GLN A 20 -1.94 2.04 -4.64
CA GLN A 20 -2.02 1.65 -6.06
C GLN A 20 -1.25 0.37 -6.34
N PHE A 21 -0.16 0.10 -5.60
CA PHE A 21 0.53 -1.18 -5.66
C PHE A 21 -0.40 -2.33 -5.29
N CYS A 22 -0.99 -2.29 -4.08
CA CYS A 22 -1.88 -3.33 -3.59
C CYS A 22 -3.10 -3.51 -4.51
N ALA A 23 -3.67 -2.41 -5.03
CA ALA A 23 -4.81 -2.45 -5.96
C ALA A 23 -4.51 -3.21 -7.27
N ARG A 24 -3.24 -3.27 -7.70
CA ARG A 24 -2.86 -4.00 -8.93
C ARG A 24 -2.57 -5.49 -8.71
N VAL A 25 -2.14 -5.87 -7.51
CA VAL A 25 -1.60 -7.21 -7.24
C VAL A 25 -2.52 -8.08 -6.40
N ASP A 26 -3.44 -7.48 -5.64
CA ASP A 26 -4.40 -8.20 -4.83
C ASP A 26 -5.79 -8.25 -5.50
N PRO A 27 -6.25 -9.43 -5.94
CA PRO A 27 -7.60 -9.59 -6.47
C PRO A 27 -8.70 -9.24 -5.46
N ASN A 28 -8.42 -9.33 -4.15
CA ASN A 28 -9.38 -9.08 -3.09
C ASN A 28 -9.29 -7.65 -2.52
N PHE A 29 -8.56 -6.74 -3.16
CA PHE A 29 -8.26 -5.41 -2.62
C PHE A 29 -9.52 -4.63 -2.25
N SER A 30 -10.54 -4.65 -3.11
CA SER A 30 -11.81 -3.92 -2.89
C SER A 30 -12.61 -4.45 -1.69
N HIS A 31 -12.43 -5.72 -1.32
CA HIS A 31 -13.14 -6.38 -0.23
C HIS A 31 -12.48 -6.20 1.14
N ARG A 32 -11.27 -5.60 1.19
CA ARG A 32 -10.60 -5.30 2.45
C ARG A 32 -11.32 -4.21 3.23
N ALA A 33 -11.07 -4.17 4.55
CA ALA A 33 -11.44 -3.02 5.36
C ALA A 33 -10.81 -1.75 4.76
N PRO A 34 -11.52 -0.60 4.70
CA PRO A 34 -10.99 0.62 4.09
C PRO A 34 -9.62 1.04 4.63
N ILE A 35 -9.40 0.91 5.94
CA ILE A 35 -8.12 1.25 6.59
C ILE A 35 -6.95 0.32 6.17
N ASP A 36 -7.25 -0.89 5.72
CA ASP A 36 -6.26 -1.85 5.20
C ASP A 36 -5.87 -1.57 3.76
N ARG A 37 -6.62 -0.69 3.08
CA ARG A 37 -6.34 -0.24 1.72
C ARG A 37 -5.54 1.06 1.70
N TRP A 38 -5.64 1.86 2.76
CA TRP A 38 -5.14 3.23 2.77
C TRP A 38 -3.66 3.35 3.09
N VAL A 39 -3.04 4.32 2.43
CA VAL A 39 -1.70 4.84 2.68
C VAL A 39 -1.75 6.35 2.92
N GLN A 40 -0.75 6.88 3.63
CA GLN A 40 -0.60 8.31 3.85
C GLN A 40 -0.35 9.06 2.52
N GLY A 41 -1.10 10.14 2.26
CA GLY A 41 -1.31 10.71 0.92
C GLY A 41 -0.08 11.20 0.16
N SER A 42 1.04 11.48 0.83
CA SER A 42 2.28 11.99 0.22
C SER A 42 3.42 10.98 0.14
N ILE A 43 3.25 9.77 0.67
CA ILE A 43 4.31 8.76 0.72
C ILE A 43 4.07 7.78 -0.43
N ASP A 44 5.14 7.43 -1.14
CA ASP A 44 5.14 6.37 -2.14
C ASP A 44 4.42 5.12 -1.62
N ASP A 45 3.86 4.33 -2.54
CA ASP A 45 3.25 3.05 -2.19
C ASP A 45 4.31 2.10 -1.61
N SER A 46 4.40 2.06 -0.30
CA SER A 46 5.30 1.22 0.46
C SER A 46 4.57 0.61 1.64
N ALA A 47 5.09 -0.50 2.15
CA ALA A 47 4.54 -1.13 3.34
C ALA A 47 4.50 -0.15 4.54
N ALA A 48 5.51 0.71 4.68
CA ALA A 48 5.59 1.67 5.78
C ALA A 48 4.57 2.82 5.68
N ALA A 49 4.03 3.08 4.47
CA ALA A 49 3.05 4.13 4.25
C ALA A 49 1.62 3.72 4.65
N HIS A 50 1.38 2.42 4.88
CA HIS A 50 0.04 1.94 5.23
C HIS A 50 -0.42 2.42 6.61
N LEU A 51 -1.70 2.79 6.69
CA LEU A 51 -2.31 3.31 7.93
C LEU A 51 -2.74 2.20 8.90
N SER A 52 -2.48 0.94 8.56
CA SER A 52 -2.80 -0.25 9.36
C SER A 52 -1.73 -1.32 9.24
N GLU A 53 -1.62 -2.15 10.28
CA GLU A 53 -0.71 -3.29 10.30
C GLU A 53 -1.08 -4.35 9.25
N ASN A 54 -2.37 -4.62 9.07
CA ASN A 54 -2.83 -5.55 8.02
C ASN A 54 -2.41 -5.05 6.63
N GLY A 55 -2.64 -3.76 6.33
CA GLY A 55 -2.20 -3.15 5.06
C GLY A 55 -0.69 -3.30 4.85
N HIS A 56 0.10 -3.02 5.89
CA HIS A 56 1.55 -3.20 5.90
C HIS A 56 1.97 -4.64 5.59
N VAL A 57 1.42 -5.63 6.31
CA VAL A 57 1.76 -7.05 6.14
C VAL A 57 1.38 -7.55 4.75
N PHE A 58 0.18 -7.23 4.27
CA PHE A 58 -0.23 -7.62 2.92
C PHE A 58 0.68 -7.04 1.85
N HIS A 59 1.07 -5.76 1.97
CA HIS A 59 1.99 -5.13 1.04
C HIS A 59 3.32 -5.88 0.97
N LEU A 60 3.91 -6.22 2.13
CA LEU A 60 5.14 -7.00 2.21
C LEU A 60 5.00 -8.38 1.56
N MET A 61 3.88 -9.08 1.79
CA MET A 61 3.65 -10.38 1.17
C MET A 61 3.67 -10.31 -0.36
N PHE A 62 3.02 -9.31 -0.96
CA PHE A 62 3.03 -9.14 -2.42
C PHE A 62 4.39 -8.69 -2.96
N GLU A 63 5.11 -7.83 -2.24
CA GLU A 63 6.50 -7.50 -2.59
C GLU A 63 7.38 -8.76 -2.64
N MET A 64 7.29 -9.60 -1.60
CA MET A 64 8.07 -10.84 -1.52
C MET A 64 7.67 -11.82 -2.63
N ALA A 65 6.38 -11.96 -2.93
CA ALA A 65 5.90 -12.79 -4.02
C ALA A 65 6.42 -12.30 -5.39
N LYS A 66 6.37 -10.99 -5.63
CA LYS A 66 6.91 -10.36 -6.85
C LYS A 66 8.42 -10.60 -6.99
N LYS A 67 9.18 -10.39 -5.92
CA LYS A 67 10.65 -10.64 -5.89
C LYS A 67 10.98 -12.10 -6.16
N ARG A 68 10.20 -13.05 -5.63
CA ARG A 68 10.36 -14.49 -5.90
C ARG A 68 10.09 -14.83 -7.37
N ALA A 69 9.01 -14.29 -7.95
CA ALA A 69 8.67 -14.53 -9.35
C ALA A 69 9.73 -13.98 -10.32
N GLN A 70 10.33 -12.83 -10.00
CA GLN A 70 11.42 -12.25 -10.80
C GLN A 70 12.68 -13.14 -10.79
N ARG A 71 13.08 -13.65 -9.62
CA ARG A 71 14.24 -14.56 -9.53
C ARG A 71 14.07 -15.82 -10.36
N THR A 72 12.87 -16.39 -10.39
CA THR A 72 12.60 -17.59 -11.19
C THR A 72 12.79 -17.33 -12.69
N LEU A 73 12.48 -16.15 -13.19
CA LEU A 73 12.68 -15.81 -14.61
C LEU A 73 14.17 -15.65 -14.97
N GLU A 74 14.99 -15.17 -14.05
CA GLU A 74 16.45 -15.01 -14.26
C GLU A 74 17.19 -16.35 -14.22
N ASP A 75 16.65 -17.35 -13.50
CA ASP A 75 17.23 -18.69 -13.36
C ASP A 75 16.81 -19.68 -14.48
N LEU A 76 15.98 -19.28 -15.46
CA LEU A 76 15.66 -20.16 -16.59
C LEU A 76 16.89 -20.33 -17.51
N PRO A 77 17.34 -21.57 -17.78
CA PRO A 77 18.39 -21.81 -18.76
C PRO A 77 17.92 -21.30 -20.13
N LEU A 78 18.69 -20.39 -20.73
CA LEU A 78 18.51 -19.99 -22.13
C LEU A 78 18.46 -21.26 -23.00
N PRO A 79 17.43 -21.43 -23.84
CA PRO A 79 17.39 -22.57 -24.75
C PRO A 79 18.63 -22.51 -25.64
N LYS A 80 19.46 -23.56 -25.58
CA LYS A 80 20.57 -23.72 -26.52
C LYS A 80 19.95 -23.83 -27.91
N SER A 81 20.16 -22.80 -28.73
CA SER A 81 19.84 -22.83 -30.16
C SER A 81 20.52 -24.07 -30.77
N ALA A 82 19.71 -24.92 -31.39
CA ALA A 82 20.16 -26.11 -32.14
C ALA A 82 20.78 -25.71 -33.48
#